data_AF-A0A963L9L6-F1
#
_entry.id   AF-A0A963L9L6-F1
#
_cell.length_a   1.000
_cell.length_b   1.000
_cell.length_c   1.000
_cell.angle_alpha   90.00
_cell.angle_beta   90.00
_cell.angle_gamma   90.00
#
_symmetry.space_group_name_H-M   'P 1'
#
loop_
_entity.id
_entity.type
_entity.pdbx_description
1 polymer ?
#
loop_
_entity_poly.entity_id
_entity_poly.type
_entity_poly.pdbx_seq_one_letter_code
_entity_poly.pdbx_strand_id
1 'polypeptide(L)'
;RPGARYAISVRSLQPGRLLGVVSVDGVNVVSGETASWDQTGYVLNAWQRHDITGWRKSDHEVAAFHFTALPDAYASRTGRPAHVGVIGVAVFREQEAQALVTPLFPAWRERRELSEAERDTLARSAAPAAEAMAQAGNQSDFGRSADAAVPEAIWPARPASPKLGTGHGGREFSQVGHTEFERRSARPDEVIRIRYDSRENLVAMGVLPPPWRSSRPDAFPGSDEPGYVPDPR
;
A
#
# COMPACT_ATOMS: atom_id res chain seq x y z
N ARG A 1 -4.93 -19.81 6.22
CA ARG A 1 -5.32 -21.19 5.81
C ARG A 1 -6.37 -21.06 4.70
N PRO A 2 -6.39 -21.94 3.68
CA PRO A 2 -7.42 -21.92 2.63
C PRO A 2 -8.85 -21.92 3.21
N GLY A 3 -9.77 -21.23 2.54
CA GLY A 3 -11.16 -21.03 2.97
C GLY A 3 -11.36 -19.96 4.04
N ALA A 4 -10.32 -19.58 4.78
CA ALA A 4 -10.45 -18.57 5.82
C ALA A 4 -10.64 -17.17 5.22
N ARG A 5 -11.62 -16.45 5.76
CA ARG A 5 -11.96 -15.08 5.38
C ARG A 5 -11.04 -14.10 6.11
N TYR A 6 -10.76 -12.96 5.48
CA TYR A 6 -9.92 -11.92 6.07
C TYR A 6 -10.35 -10.53 5.60
N ALA A 7 -9.84 -9.51 6.28
CA ALA A 7 -10.02 -8.11 5.93
C ALA A 7 -8.68 -7.37 5.93
N ILE A 8 -8.58 -6.30 5.16
CA ILE A 8 -7.45 -5.39 5.16
C ILE A 8 -7.87 -4.15 5.95
N SER A 9 -7.27 -3.96 7.12
CA SER A 9 -7.52 -2.79 7.96
C SER A 9 -6.55 -1.68 7.62
N VAL A 10 -7.07 -0.53 7.18
CA VAL A 10 -6.30 0.67 6.89
C VAL A 10 -6.59 1.74 7.93
N ARG A 11 -5.55 2.46 8.36
CA ARG A 11 -5.67 3.53 9.35
C ARG A 11 -4.80 4.71 8.96
N SER A 12 -5.38 5.90 8.91
CA SER A 12 -4.64 7.15 8.80
C SER A 12 -3.98 7.48 10.14
N LEU A 13 -2.70 7.85 10.10
CA LEU A 13 -1.93 8.38 11.23
C LEU A 13 -1.56 9.86 11.00
N GLN A 14 -2.25 10.53 10.08
CA GLN A 14 -1.97 11.91 9.72
C GLN A 14 -3.20 12.80 9.97
N PRO A 15 -3.00 14.11 10.20
CA PRO A 15 -4.09 15.06 10.43
C PRO A 15 -4.85 15.49 9.16
N GLY A 16 -4.50 14.95 7.98
CA GLY A 16 -5.14 15.26 6.69
C GLY A 16 -5.82 14.05 6.05
N ARG A 17 -6.52 14.28 4.93
CA ARG A 17 -7.07 13.21 4.11
C ARG A 17 -5.96 12.48 3.37
N LEU A 18 -6.09 11.16 3.28
CA LEU A 18 -5.19 10.29 2.53
C LEU A 18 -5.99 9.46 1.53
N LEU A 19 -5.49 9.34 0.31
CA LEU A 19 -5.98 8.37 -0.67
C LEU A 19 -5.12 7.11 -0.60
N GLY A 20 -5.74 5.97 -0.31
CA GLY A 20 -5.14 4.65 -0.40
C GLY A 20 -5.66 3.89 -1.62
N VAL A 21 -4.82 3.73 -2.64
CA VAL A 21 -5.08 2.83 -3.76
C VAL A 21 -4.65 1.42 -3.35
N VAL A 22 -5.62 0.58 -3.04
CA VAL A 22 -5.39 -0.77 -2.47
C VAL A 22 -5.59 -1.83 -3.56
N SER A 23 -4.69 -2.82 -3.56
CA SER A 23 -4.73 -3.96 -4.46
C SER A 23 -4.47 -5.27 -3.74
N VAL A 24 -5.09 -6.34 -4.22
CA VAL A 24 -4.90 -7.72 -3.75
C VAL A 24 -4.64 -8.58 -4.97
N ASP A 25 -3.53 -9.31 -4.98
CA ASP A 25 -3.11 -10.17 -6.09
C ASP A 25 -3.03 -9.43 -7.44
N GLY A 26 -2.64 -8.15 -7.40
CA GLY A 26 -2.58 -7.30 -8.59
C GLY A 26 -3.94 -6.85 -9.13
N VAL A 27 -5.02 -7.01 -8.35
CA VAL A 27 -6.37 -6.53 -8.68
C VAL A 27 -6.74 -5.37 -7.75
N ASN A 28 -7.14 -4.23 -8.32
CA ASN A 28 -7.61 -3.08 -7.56
C ASN A 28 -8.89 -3.45 -6.78
N VAL A 29 -8.94 -3.15 -5.48
CA VAL A 29 -10.07 -3.57 -4.63
C VAL A 29 -11.37 -2.81 -4.89
N VAL A 30 -11.29 -1.66 -5.56
CA VAL A 30 -12.45 -0.82 -5.90
C VAL A 30 -12.90 -1.09 -7.34
N SER A 31 -12.01 -0.96 -8.33
CA SER A 31 -12.40 -1.13 -9.74
C SER A 31 -12.44 -2.59 -10.21
N GLY A 32 -11.70 -3.49 -9.56
CA GLY A 32 -11.55 -4.87 -10.02
C GLY A 32 -10.64 -5.04 -11.24
N GLU A 33 -10.03 -3.96 -11.72
CA GLU A 33 -9.08 -3.97 -12.84
C GLU A 33 -7.68 -4.40 -12.38
N THR A 34 -6.78 -4.62 -13.34
CA THR A 34 -5.35 -4.75 -13.04
C THR A 34 -4.87 -3.49 -12.31
N ALA A 35 -4.24 -3.68 -11.16
CA ALA A 35 -3.87 -2.60 -10.27
C ALA A 35 -2.79 -1.70 -10.87
N SER A 36 -3.06 -0.40 -10.85
CA SER A 36 -2.11 0.68 -11.08
C SER A 36 -2.38 1.79 -10.08
N TRP A 37 -1.34 2.54 -9.73
CA TRP A 37 -1.41 3.55 -8.66
C TRP A 37 -2.20 4.80 -9.04
N ASP A 38 -2.50 5.02 -10.32
CA ASP A 38 -3.24 6.16 -10.88
C ASP A 38 -4.76 5.95 -10.84
N GLN A 39 -5.20 4.73 -10.48
CA GLN A 39 -6.60 4.37 -10.33
C GLN A 39 -7.23 4.92 -9.04
N THR A 40 -8.55 4.77 -8.96
CA THR A 40 -9.33 5.10 -7.76
C THR A 40 -8.97 4.23 -6.55
N GLY A 41 -9.33 4.71 -5.36
CA GLY A 41 -9.04 4.09 -4.08
C GLY A 41 -9.94 4.61 -2.96
N TYR A 42 -9.59 4.30 -1.72
CA TYR A 42 -10.33 4.77 -0.55
C TYR A 42 -9.71 6.06 -0.01
N VAL A 43 -10.55 7.06 0.23
CA VAL A 43 -10.16 8.28 0.94
C VAL A 43 -10.43 8.08 2.43
N LEU A 44 -9.39 8.24 3.24
CA LEU A 44 -9.43 8.21 4.69
C LEU A 44 -9.31 9.63 5.21
N ASN A 45 -10.25 10.03 6.07
CA ASN A 45 -10.14 11.26 6.85
C ASN A 45 -9.01 11.16 7.87
N ALA A 46 -8.67 12.32 8.46
CA ALA A 46 -7.71 12.41 9.54
C ALA A 46 -7.99 11.35 10.62
N TRP A 47 -6.99 10.54 10.95
CA TRP A 47 -7.06 9.49 11.97
C TRP A 47 -8.07 8.36 11.73
N GLN A 48 -8.76 8.35 10.58
CA GLN A 48 -9.81 7.37 10.29
C GLN A 48 -9.23 5.96 10.14
N ARG A 49 -9.99 4.97 10.61
CA ARG A 49 -9.78 3.54 10.33
C ARG A 49 -10.91 3.01 9.45
N HIS A 50 -10.58 2.13 8.51
CA HIS A 50 -11.56 1.44 7.67
C HIS A 50 -11.11 0.01 7.37
N ASP A 51 -12.06 -0.92 7.32
CA ASP A 51 -11.81 -2.33 7.01
C ASP A 51 -12.33 -2.67 5.63
N ILE A 52 -11.45 -3.19 4.77
CA ILE A 52 -11.76 -3.62 3.41
C ILE A 52 -11.89 -5.15 3.43
N THR A 53 -13.12 -5.64 3.35
CA THR A 53 -13.44 -7.07 3.48
C THR A 53 -13.53 -7.80 2.15
N GLY A 54 -13.48 -7.09 1.02
CA GLY A 54 -13.67 -7.68 -0.30
C GLY A 54 -13.41 -6.72 -1.47
N TRP A 55 -13.55 -7.23 -2.70
CA TRP A 55 -13.58 -6.42 -3.91
C TRP A 55 -14.94 -5.75 -4.07
N ARG A 56 -14.98 -4.44 -4.29
CA ARG A 56 -16.21 -3.66 -4.43
C ARG A 56 -17.04 -4.16 -5.63
N LYS A 57 -18.34 -4.34 -5.40
CA LYS A 57 -19.33 -4.70 -6.43
C LYS A 57 -20.32 -3.56 -6.71
N SER A 58 -20.60 -2.76 -5.70
CA SER A 58 -21.42 -1.55 -5.72
C SER A 58 -21.12 -0.71 -4.48
N ASP A 59 -21.73 0.47 -4.34
CA ASP A 59 -21.58 1.33 -3.16
C ASP A 59 -22.04 0.67 -1.84
N HIS A 60 -22.79 -0.43 -1.91
CA HIS A 60 -23.33 -1.15 -0.76
C HIS A 60 -22.83 -2.59 -0.64
N GLU A 61 -22.07 -3.10 -1.61
CA GLU A 61 -21.68 -4.50 -1.63
C GLU A 61 -20.22 -4.73 -2.02
N VAL A 62 -19.63 -5.76 -1.43
CA VAL A 62 -18.33 -6.32 -1.79
C VAL A 62 -18.43 -7.82 -2.02
N ALA A 63 -17.48 -8.39 -2.77
CA ALA A 63 -17.24 -9.82 -2.81
C ALA A 63 -16.12 -10.17 -1.84
N ALA A 64 -16.46 -10.94 -0.80
CA ALA A 64 -15.58 -11.19 0.34
C ALA A 64 -14.25 -11.85 -0.05
N PHE A 65 -13.17 -11.38 0.57
CA PHE A 65 -11.88 -12.04 0.48
C PHE A 65 -11.87 -13.34 1.28
N HIS A 66 -11.26 -14.37 0.71
CA HIS A 66 -10.84 -15.56 1.44
C HIS A 66 -9.56 -16.11 0.83
N PHE A 67 -8.74 -16.77 1.63
CA PHE A 67 -7.54 -17.44 1.12
C PHE A 67 -7.93 -18.68 0.31
N THR A 68 -7.25 -18.91 -0.80
CA THR A 68 -7.43 -20.11 -1.63
C THR A 68 -6.09 -20.55 -2.23
N ALA A 69 -6.04 -21.74 -2.84
CA ALA A 69 -4.87 -22.20 -3.57
C ALA A 69 -4.68 -21.39 -4.87
N LEU A 70 -3.43 -21.23 -5.30
CA LEU A 70 -3.06 -20.44 -6.49
C LEU A 70 -3.93 -20.71 -7.74
N PRO A 71 -4.26 -21.96 -8.12
CA PRO A 71 -5.08 -22.21 -9.30
C PRO A 71 -6.49 -21.60 -9.22
N ASP A 72 -7.04 -21.52 -8.00
CA ASP A 72 -8.40 -21.04 -7.74
C ASP A 72 -8.44 -19.53 -7.41
N ALA A 73 -7.28 -18.90 -7.24
CA ALA A 73 -7.19 -17.48 -6.92
C ALA A 73 -7.83 -16.63 -8.04
N TYR A 74 -8.53 -15.57 -7.65
CA TYR A 74 -9.27 -14.71 -8.59
C TYR A 74 -8.35 -14.12 -9.67
N ALA A 75 -7.17 -13.64 -9.28
CA ALA A 75 -6.17 -13.12 -10.21
C ALA A 75 -5.69 -14.20 -11.20
N SER A 76 -5.40 -15.42 -10.74
CA SER A 76 -5.02 -16.54 -11.63
C SER A 76 -6.11 -16.86 -12.65
N ARG A 77 -7.36 -16.97 -12.18
CA ARG A 77 -8.53 -17.24 -13.04
C ARG A 77 -8.85 -16.13 -14.02
N THR A 78 -8.30 -14.93 -13.79
CA THR A 78 -8.44 -13.75 -14.66
C THR A 78 -7.15 -13.38 -15.38
N GLY A 79 -6.17 -14.31 -15.48
CA GLY A 79 -4.98 -14.16 -16.32
C GLY A 79 -3.81 -13.40 -15.69
N ARG A 80 -3.78 -13.26 -14.35
CA ARG A 80 -2.77 -12.48 -13.60
C ARG A 80 -2.05 -13.29 -12.50
N PRO A 81 -1.50 -14.50 -12.80
CA PRO A 81 -0.91 -15.36 -11.77
C PRO A 81 0.38 -14.80 -11.14
N ALA A 82 1.09 -13.92 -11.84
CA ALA A 82 2.39 -13.38 -11.41
C ALA A 82 2.31 -12.50 -10.15
N HIS A 83 1.15 -11.94 -9.86
CA HIS A 83 0.96 -10.98 -8.75
C HIS A 83 0.34 -11.62 -7.50
N VAL A 84 0.04 -12.92 -7.53
CA VAL A 84 -0.61 -13.62 -6.43
C VAL A 84 0.29 -13.73 -5.20
N GLY A 85 -0.29 -13.53 -4.02
CA GLY A 85 0.36 -13.54 -2.71
C GLY A 85 0.83 -12.16 -2.24
N VAL A 86 0.29 -11.08 -2.83
CA VAL A 86 0.72 -9.70 -2.53
C VAL A 86 -0.47 -8.77 -2.35
N ILE A 87 -0.43 -8.00 -1.26
CA ILE A 87 -1.29 -6.83 -1.03
C ILE A 87 -0.44 -5.59 -1.24
N GLY A 88 -0.90 -4.68 -2.10
CA GLY A 88 -0.23 -3.40 -2.36
C GLY A 88 -1.11 -2.24 -1.94
N VAL A 89 -0.52 -1.24 -1.30
CA VAL A 89 -1.18 0.04 -0.98
C VAL A 89 -0.29 1.18 -1.45
N ALA A 90 -0.77 1.99 -2.39
CA ALA A 90 -0.15 3.25 -2.76
C ALA A 90 -0.89 4.39 -2.05
N VAL A 91 -0.15 5.18 -1.25
CA VAL A 91 -0.68 6.26 -0.43
C VAL A 91 -0.36 7.60 -1.07
N PHE A 92 -1.36 8.47 -1.14
CA PHE A 92 -1.22 9.84 -1.64
C PHE A 92 -1.76 10.82 -0.61
N ARG A 93 -1.03 11.90 -0.40
CA ARG A 93 -1.50 13.08 0.31
C ARG A 93 -2.34 13.97 -0.60
N GLU A 94 -3.32 14.62 -0.01
CA GLU A 94 -4.15 15.59 -0.72
C GLU A 94 -3.34 16.87 -1.02
N GLN A 95 -3.63 17.49 -2.16
CA GLN A 95 -3.17 18.83 -2.45
C GLN A 95 -3.84 19.80 -1.48
N GLU A 96 -3.03 20.48 -0.66
CA GLU A 96 -3.57 21.52 0.21
C GLU A 96 -4.10 22.64 -0.69
N ALA A 97 -5.38 23.00 -0.53
CA ALA A 97 -5.91 24.22 -1.11
C ALA A 97 -5.03 25.35 -0.59
N GLN A 98 -4.27 25.98 -1.49
CA GLN A 98 -3.41 27.09 -1.13
C GLN A 98 -4.32 28.15 -0.52
N ALA A 99 -4.22 28.36 0.79
CA ALA A 99 -5.02 29.36 1.46
C ALA A 99 -4.69 30.68 0.76
N LEU A 100 -5.66 31.23 0.04
CA LEU A 100 -5.57 32.60 -0.43
C LEU A 100 -5.45 33.41 0.86
N VAL A 101 -4.22 33.84 1.15
CA VAL A 101 -4.00 34.83 2.20
C VAL A 101 -4.78 36.03 1.74
N THR A 102 -6.00 36.21 2.24
CA THR A 102 -6.68 37.50 2.13
C THR A 102 -5.75 38.46 2.84
N PRO A 103 -5.04 39.37 2.16
CA PRO A 103 -4.24 40.34 2.87
C PRO A 103 -5.22 41.12 3.74
N LEU A 104 -5.08 40.97 5.06
CA LEU A 104 -5.70 41.84 6.05
C LEU A 104 -5.05 43.21 5.89
N PHE A 105 -5.41 43.93 4.83
CA PHE A 105 -5.18 45.36 4.81
C PHE A 105 -6.16 45.97 5.82
N PRO A 106 -5.69 46.63 6.90
CA PRO A 106 -6.60 47.40 7.73
C PRO A 106 -7.21 48.50 6.84
N ALA A 107 -8.54 48.52 6.77
CA ALA A 107 -9.36 49.39 5.92
C ALA A 107 -9.35 50.88 6.33
N TRP A 108 -8.23 51.39 6.83
CA TRP A 108 -8.03 52.80 7.16
C TRP A 108 -6.55 53.19 7.01
N ARG A 109 -6.09 53.23 5.75
CA ARG A 109 -5.14 54.29 5.37
C ARG A 109 -5.90 55.29 4.56
N GLU A 110 -5.92 56.53 5.05
CA GLU A 110 -6.31 57.69 4.29
C GLU A 110 -5.69 57.60 2.89
N ARG A 111 -6.54 57.89 1.91
CA ARG A 111 -6.18 58.05 0.51
C ARG A 111 -5.15 59.17 0.39
N ARG A 112 -3.88 58.87 0.63
CA ARG A 112 -2.78 59.71 0.18
C ARG A 112 -2.72 59.49 -1.32
N GLU A 113 -3.14 60.50 -2.08
CA GLU A 113 -3.00 60.48 -3.52
C GLU A 113 -1.51 60.33 -3.83
N LEU A 114 -1.11 59.11 -4.24
CA LEU A 114 0.24 58.86 -4.71
C LEU A 114 0.46 59.76 -5.91
N SER A 115 1.54 60.53 -5.86
CA SER A 115 1.95 61.39 -6.96
C SER A 115 2.15 60.55 -8.23
N GLU A 116 1.99 61.14 -9.41
CA GLU A 116 2.21 60.44 -10.69
C GLU A 116 3.59 59.78 -10.77
N ALA A 117 4.60 60.37 -10.10
CA ALA A 117 5.96 59.84 -10.00
C ALA A 117 6.05 58.51 -9.21
N GLU A 118 5.23 58.34 -8.16
CA GLU A 118 5.20 57.12 -7.34
C GLU A 118 4.45 55.98 -8.05
N ARG A 119 3.42 56.32 -8.84
CA ARG A 119 2.73 55.36 -9.70
C ARG A 119 3.64 54.82 -10.81
N ASP A 120 4.48 55.68 -11.38
CA ASP A 120 5.39 55.30 -12.45
C ASP A 120 6.57 54.43 -11.97
N THR A 121 6.98 54.57 -10.71
CA THR A 121 8.00 53.72 -10.07
C THR A 121 7.47 52.35 -9.67
N LEU A 122 6.22 52.27 -9.18
CA LEU A 122 5.55 51.00 -8.88
C LEU A 122 5.18 50.22 -10.16
N ALA A 123 4.76 50.90 -11.22
CA ALA A 123 4.47 50.28 -12.52
C ALA A 123 5.74 49.70 -13.17
N ARG A 124 6.91 50.36 -13.01
CA ARG A 124 8.21 49.87 -13.49
C ARG A 124 8.78 48.70 -12.68
N SER A 125 8.23 48.43 -11.50
CA SER A 125 8.70 47.37 -10.59
C SER A 125 7.89 46.07 -10.72
N ALA A 126 6.83 46.05 -11.52
CA ALA A 126 5.94 44.90 -11.72
C ALA A 126 6.10 44.28 -13.13
N ALA A 127 7.23 43.58 -13.31
CA ALA A 127 7.49 42.52 -14.30
C ALA A 127 7.69 42.94 -15.80
N PRO A 128 8.40 42.11 -16.60
CA PRO A 128 7.88 40.79 -16.96
C PRO A 128 8.79 39.61 -16.58
N ALA A 129 8.13 38.46 -16.53
CA ALA A 129 8.68 37.13 -16.32
C ALA A 129 9.39 36.57 -17.57
N ALA A 130 10.22 35.56 -17.30
CA ALA A 130 10.50 34.39 -18.14
C ALA A 130 11.53 34.50 -19.30
N GLU A 131 12.36 33.45 -19.33
CA GLU A 131 13.17 32.89 -20.42
C GLU A 131 14.59 33.43 -20.70
N ALA A 132 15.60 32.71 -20.19
CA ALA A 132 16.74 32.25 -21.00
C ALA A 132 17.48 31.05 -20.34
N MET A 133 17.56 29.98 -21.14
CA MET A 133 18.16 28.66 -20.96
C MET A 133 19.67 28.60 -20.60
N ALA A 134 20.02 27.41 -20.09
CA ALA A 134 21.18 26.57 -20.43
C ALA A 134 22.47 26.57 -19.56
N GLN A 135 22.67 25.36 -19.00
CA GLN A 135 23.89 24.55 -18.91
C GLN A 135 25.04 24.93 -17.95
N ALA A 136 25.27 23.99 -17.03
CA ALA A 136 26.52 23.27 -16.70
C ALA A 136 26.53 23.07 -15.17
N GLY A 137 26.32 21.87 -14.63
CA GLY A 137 27.23 20.74 -14.73
C GLY A 137 28.04 20.66 -13.43
N ASN A 138 27.68 19.78 -12.50
CA ASN A 138 28.67 18.90 -11.89
C ASN A 138 28.07 17.68 -11.19
N GLN A 139 28.83 16.61 -11.29
CA GLN A 139 28.57 15.25 -10.84
C GLN A 139 28.89 15.09 -9.35
N SER A 140 28.15 14.21 -8.69
CA SER A 140 28.60 13.38 -7.55
C SER A 140 27.51 12.32 -7.39
N ASP A 141 27.61 11.16 -8.05
CA ASP A 141 28.29 9.96 -7.56
C ASP A 141 28.17 9.78 -6.04
N PHE A 142 27.26 8.90 -5.62
CA PHE A 142 27.44 8.05 -4.44
C PHE A 142 26.51 6.83 -4.55
N GLY A 143 27.14 5.69 -4.84
CA GLY A 143 26.97 4.52 -3.97
C GLY A 143 25.79 3.61 -4.25
N ARG A 144 25.94 2.78 -5.28
CA ARG A 144 25.33 1.45 -5.37
C ARG A 144 25.81 0.60 -4.17
N SER A 145 24.90 -0.01 -3.42
CA SER A 145 25.21 -1.08 -2.45
C SER A 145 24.05 -2.07 -2.51
N ALA A 146 24.15 -3.11 -3.34
CA ALA A 146 24.88 -4.36 -3.11
C ALA A 146 24.04 -5.32 -2.26
N ASP A 147 23.57 -6.35 -2.96
CA ASP A 147 22.94 -7.55 -2.42
C ASP A 147 23.73 -8.12 -1.24
N ALA A 148 23.05 -8.29 -0.11
CA ALA A 148 23.51 -9.15 0.96
C ALA A 148 22.78 -10.49 0.82
N ALA A 149 23.42 -11.42 0.12
CA ALA A 149 23.05 -12.83 0.13
C ALA A 149 23.25 -13.39 1.55
N VAL A 150 22.16 -13.86 2.14
CA VAL A 150 22.17 -14.57 3.42
C VAL A 150 22.51 -16.04 3.14
N PRO A 151 23.35 -16.73 3.93
CA PRO A 151 23.68 -18.13 3.67
C PRO A 151 22.42 -19.01 3.81
N GLU A 152 22.11 -19.80 2.77
CA GLU A 152 21.07 -20.82 2.82
C GLU A 152 21.42 -21.88 3.88
N ALA A 153 20.68 -21.88 4.99
CA ALA A 153 20.61 -23.04 5.86
C ALA A 153 19.76 -24.09 5.15
N ILE A 154 20.40 -25.18 4.71
CA ILE A 154 19.74 -26.33 4.08
C ILE A 154 18.86 -27.01 5.14
N TRP A 155 17.58 -26.65 5.17
CA TRP A 155 16.56 -27.45 5.83
C TRP A 155 16.07 -28.53 4.87
N PRO A 156 15.88 -29.78 5.33
CA PRO A 156 15.33 -30.83 4.48
C PRO A 156 13.97 -30.40 3.95
N ALA A 157 13.85 -30.42 2.62
CA ALA A 157 12.65 -29.98 1.89
C ALA A 157 11.45 -30.83 2.30
N ARG A 158 10.57 -30.25 3.11
CA ARG A 158 9.18 -30.72 3.24
C ARG A 158 8.45 -30.39 1.93
N PRO A 159 7.48 -31.20 1.48
CA PRO A 159 6.70 -30.86 0.30
C PRO A 159 6.10 -29.45 0.48
N ALA A 160 6.41 -28.56 -0.47
CA ALA A 160 5.97 -27.17 -0.42
C ALA A 160 4.44 -27.14 -0.36
N SER A 161 3.90 -26.34 0.57
CA SER A 161 2.46 -26.12 0.59
C SER A 161 2.03 -25.41 -0.69
N PRO A 162 0.83 -25.68 -1.23
CA PRO A 162 0.35 -24.94 -2.39
C PRO A 162 0.42 -23.43 -2.13
N LYS A 163 0.97 -22.67 -3.09
CA LYS A 163 1.03 -21.20 -3.00
C LYS A 163 -0.37 -20.65 -2.75
N LEU A 164 -0.51 -19.76 -1.78
CA LEU A 164 -1.79 -19.14 -1.47
C LEU A 164 -2.04 -17.88 -2.32
N GLY A 165 -3.31 -17.65 -2.62
CA GLY A 165 -3.84 -16.41 -3.18
C GLY A 165 -5.20 -16.08 -2.58
N THR A 166 -5.91 -15.13 -3.18
CA THR A 166 -7.23 -14.70 -2.72
C THR A 166 -8.32 -15.08 -3.71
N GLY A 167 -9.36 -15.74 -3.19
CA GLY A 167 -10.55 -16.11 -3.93
C GLY A 167 -11.65 -15.06 -3.81
N HIS A 168 -12.47 -14.96 -4.86
CA HIS A 168 -13.64 -14.09 -4.94
C HIS A 168 -14.84 -14.77 -4.27
N GLY A 169 -15.10 -14.43 -3.01
CA GLY A 169 -16.16 -15.02 -2.19
C GLY A 169 -17.57 -14.50 -2.48
N GLY A 170 -18.48 -14.81 -1.56
CA GLY A 170 -19.88 -14.35 -1.60
C GLY A 170 -20.03 -12.84 -1.43
N ARG A 171 -21.22 -12.33 -1.79
CA ARG A 171 -21.56 -10.91 -1.60
C ARG A 171 -21.78 -10.60 -0.13
N GLU A 172 -21.32 -9.43 0.28
CA GLU A 172 -21.52 -8.88 1.63
C GLU A 172 -21.85 -7.40 1.59
N PHE A 173 -22.65 -6.99 2.57
CA PHE A 173 -22.95 -5.58 2.77
C PHE A 173 -21.71 -4.81 3.24
N SER A 174 -21.41 -3.71 2.54
CA SER A 174 -20.36 -2.76 2.88
C SER A 174 -20.70 -1.43 2.23
N GLN A 175 -21.03 -0.42 3.03
CA GLN A 175 -21.44 0.89 2.51
C GLN A 175 -20.28 1.87 2.38
N VAL A 176 -20.25 2.61 1.27
CA VAL A 176 -19.31 3.72 1.01
C VAL A 176 -20.02 4.93 0.42
N GLY A 177 -19.34 6.07 0.43
CA GLY A 177 -19.75 7.28 -0.28
C GLY A 177 -18.63 7.79 -1.18
N HIS A 178 -18.95 8.77 -2.02
CA HIS A 178 -18.01 9.38 -2.95
C HIS A 178 -17.54 10.74 -2.44
N THR A 179 -16.28 11.07 -2.72
CA THR A 179 -15.71 12.39 -2.44
C THR A 179 -14.65 12.71 -3.49
N GLU A 180 -14.42 14.00 -3.72
CA GLU A 180 -13.32 14.46 -4.54
C GLU A 180 -12.02 14.49 -3.72
N PHE A 181 -10.93 14.13 -4.39
CA PHE A 181 -9.59 14.10 -3.83
C PHE A 181 -8.58 14.48 -4.91
N GLU A 182 -7.93 15.62 -4.74
CA GLU A 182 -6.85 16.05 -5.64
C GLU A 182 -5.51 15.60 -5.05
N ARG A 183 -4.77 14.77 -5.80
CA ARG A 183 -3.50 14.25 -5.33
C ARG A 183 -2.46 15.36 -5.36
N ARG A 184 -1.69 15.52 -4.29
CA ARG A 184 -0.54 16.44 -4.27
C ARG A 184 0.51 16.12 -5.34
N SER A 185 0.61 14.85 -5.76
CA SER A 185 1.58 14.36 -6.74
C SER A 185 1.02 13.21 -7.56
N ALA A 186 1.52 13.03 -8.79
CA ALA A 186 1.22 11.88 -9.63
C ALA A 186 1.89 10.58 -9.12
N ARG A 187 2.97 10.69 -8.35
CA ARG A 187 3.64 9.54 -7.71
C ARG A 187 3.15 9.37 -6.27
N PRO A 188 3.03 8.13 -5.76
CA PRO A 188 2.66 7.91 -4.37
C PRO A 188 3.69 8.50 -3.41
N ASP A 189 3.22 9.03 -2.28
CA ASP A 189 4.05 9.41 -1.16
C ASP A 189 4.65 8.18 -0.46
N GLU A 190 3.91 7.07 -0.43
CA GLU A 190 4.33 5.81 0.17
C GLU A 190 3.76 4.61 -0.61
N VAL A 191 4.54 3.52 -0.71
CA VAL A 191 4.08 2.24 -1.27
C VAL A 191 4.34 1.14 -0.27
N ILE A 192 3.26 0.60 0.31
CA ILE A 192 3.30 -0.51 1.26
C ILE A 192 3.04 -1.81 0.49
N ARG A 193 3.86 -2.82 0.73
CA ARG A 193 3.69 -4.17 0.14
C ARG A 193 3.71 -5.22 1.24
N ILE A 194 2.64 -6.00 1.33
CA ILE A 194 2.54 -7.11 2.26
C ILE A 194 2.52 -8.40 1.44
N ARG A 195 3.55 -9.24 1.63
CA ARG A 195 3.58 -10.60 1.08
C ARG A 195 2.88 -11.54 2.04
N TYR A 196 2.03 -12.41 1.52
CA TYR A 196 1.37 -13.46 2.29
C TYR A 196 1.46 -14.79 1.56
N ASP A 197 1.58 -15.86 2.34
CA ASP A 197 1.55 -17.24 1.87
C ASP A 197 1.26 -18.16 3.08
N SER A 198 1.32 -19.48 2.89
CA SER A 198 1.37 -20.42 4.01
C SER A 198 2.60 -20.15 4.88
N ARG A 199 2.53 -20.51 6.16
CA ARG A 199 3.66 -20.33 7.09
C ARG A 199 4.89 -21.10 6.59
N GLU A 200 4.67 -22.31 6.08
CA GLU A 200 5.69 -23.18 5.52
C GLU A 200 6.40 -22.50 4.34
N ASN A 201 5.64 -21.89 3.43
CA ASN A 201 6.20 -21.17 2.28
C ASN A 201 6.93 -19.90 2.72
N LEU A 202 6.40 -19.14 3.68
CA LEU A 202 7.07 -17.95 4.23
C LEU A 202 8.38 -18.31 4.96
N VAL A 203 8.45 -19.45 5.65
CA VAL A 203 9.70 -19.96 6.24
C VAL A 203 10.67 -20.40 5.15
N ALA A 204 10.20 -21.12 4.13
CA ALA A 204 11.03 -21.54 3.00
C ALA A 204 11.60 -20.35 2.20
N MET A 205 10.86 -19.24 2.12
CA MET A 205 11.32 -17.98 1.52
C MET A 205 12.18 -17.12 2.47
N GLY A 206 12.42 -17.55 3.71
CA GLY A 206 13.20 -16.79 4.69
C GLY A 206 12.51 -15.54 5.25
N VAL A 207 11.21 -15.35 4.98
CA VAL A 207 10.42 -14.21 5.51
C VAL A 207 10.09 -14.41 6.99
N LEU A 208 9.82 -15.65 7.40
CA LEU A 208 9.57 -16.02 8.80
C LEU A 208 10.70 -16.90 9.33
N PRO A 209 11.04 -16.78 10.62
CA PRO A 209 12.00 -17.68 11.24
C PRO A 209 11.47 -19.12 11.25
N PRO A 210 12.36 -20.11 11.08
CA PRO A 210 12.00 -21.51 11.22
C PRO A 210 11.45 -21.76 12.63
N PRO A 211 10.59 -22.78 12.82
CA PRO A 211 10.29 -23.22 14.17
C PRO A 211 11.58 -23.63 14.88
N TRP A 212 11.82 -23.09 16.08
CA TRP A 212 12.92 -23.50 16.92
C TRP A 212 12.78 -24.99 17.24
N ARG A 213 13.65 -25.82 16.67
CA ARG A 213 13.79 -27.21 17.11
C ARG A 213 14.84 -27.21 18.22
N SER A 214 14.44 -27.53 19.45
CA SER A 214 15.42 -27.81 20.49
C SER A 214 16.23 -29.04 20.05
N SER A 215 17.53 -28.88 19.85
CA SER A 215 18.45 -30.01 19.61
C SER A 215 18.74 -30.81 20.88
N ARG A 216 18.19 -30.38 22.03
CA ARG A 216 18.28 -31.11 23.28
C ARG A 216 17.38 -32.34 23.23
N PRO A 217 17.83 -33.49 23.76
CA PRO A 217 16.96 -34.64 23.96
C PRO A 217 15.69 -34.21 24.68
N ASP A 218 14.55 -34.40 24.04
CA ASP A 218 13.24 -34.22 24.64
C ASP A 218 12.89 -35.51 25.37
N ALA A 219 12.44 -35.39 26.63
CA ALA A 219 11.99 -36.52 27.42
C ALA A 219 10.60 -37.03 26.97
N PHE A 220 9.84 -36.20 26.24
CA PHE A 220 8.47 -36.51 25.80
C PHE A 220 8.24 -36.19 24.31
N PRO A 221 9.06 -36.73 23.37
CA PRO A 221 9.03 -36.34 21.96
C PRO A 221 7.76 -36.78 21.21
N GLY A 222 6.90 -37.59 21.82
CA GLY A 222 5.65 -38.12 21.26
C GLY A 222 4.40 -37.71 22.04
N SER A 223 4.43 -36.65 22.85
CA SER A 223 3.29 -36.22 23.68
C SER A 223 1.98 -36.01 22.92
N ASP A 224 2.07 -35.79 21.61
CA ASP A 224 0.92 -35.48 20.74
C ASP A 224 0.35 -36.72 20.02
N GLU A 225 1.01 -37.88 20.08
CA GLU A 225 0.56 -39.12 19.46
C GLU A 225 0.50 -40.27 20.48
N PRO A 226 -0.70 -40.75 20.87
CA PRO A 226 -0.82 -41.94 21.69
C PRO A 226 -0.37 -43.17 20.89
N GLY A 227 0.62 -43.90 21.40
CA GLY A 227 1.16 -45.09 20.76
C GLY A 227 1.70 -46.09 21.77
N TYR A 228 1.89 -47.33 21.33
CA TYR A 228 2.56 -48.38 22.09
C TYR A 228 4.03 -48.49 21.68
N VAL A 229 4.86 -49.04 22.56
CA VAL A 229 6.30 -49.22 22.32
C VAL A 229 6.51 -50.08 21.06
N PRO A 230 7.15 -49.56 20.00
CA PRO A 230 7.46 -50.36 18.82
C PRO A 230 8.61 -51.33 19.12
N ASP A 231 8.64 -52.48 18.44
CA ASP A 231 9.75 -53.41 18.55
C ASP A 231 11.06 -52.79 18.01
N PRO A 232 12.20 -53.04 18.66
CA PRO A 232 13.49 -52.60 18.16
C PRO A 232 13.79 -53.24 16.80
N ARG A 233 14.34 -52.45 15.87
CA ARG A 233 14.85 -52.95 14.59
C ARG A 233 16.19 -53.64 14.75
#